data_AF-A0A1Z8VSJ9-F1
#
_entry.id   AF-A0A1Z8VSJ9-F1
#
_cell.length_a   1.000
_cell.length_b   1.000
_cell.length_c   1.000
_cell.angle_alpha   90.00
_cell.angle_beta   90.00
_cell.angle_gamma   90.00
#
_symmetry.space_group_name_H-M   'P 1'
#
loop_
_entity.id
_entity.type
_entity.pdbx_description
1 polymer ?
#
loop_
_entity_poly.entity_id
_entity_poly.type
_entity_poly.pdbx_seq_one_letter_code
_entity_poly.pdbx_strand_id
1 'polypeptide(L)'
;MKIFKKLFKIIFFIYPHFLFSETLIKSDLNFLNVNDKKDFIEKCIEKENIKETPRCLNFLGLKIFLHNLDNSEISKQSLKYIENQSIFYLKEAAKRGFIEAYINLGWIYSNDNFKSQDLTKSAEYFDLYYSLKKEGSQLSKLKKENKDQIKIDRNQIILGILIMYKLDLYKKYNIDQNNYYLTEIEYKKGKKIFKEIIDISNLSELEIENLKKDILKTSETNLYELESNLSIFQKKFRRVAIKELNALKEILQELN
;
A
#
# COMPACT_ATOMS: atom_id res chain seq x y z
N MET A 1 4.86 60.00 -12.18
CA MET A 1 4.64 59.38 -13.51
C MET A 1 5.23 57.97 -13.47
N LYS A 2 4.37 56.99 -13.71
CA LYS A 2 4.60 55.55 -13.88
C LYS A 2 5.67 55.24 -14.95
N ILE A 3 6.31 54.09 -15.14
CA ILE A 3 6.45 52.75 -14.52
C ILE A 3 7.53 52.11 -15.41
N PHE A 4 8.54 51.43 -14.86
CA PHE A 4 9.17 50.28 -15.52
C PHE A 4 9.72 49.36 -14.41
N LYS A 5 8.89 48.41 -13.97
CA LYS A 5 9.36 47.23 -13.23
C LYS A 5 9.10 46.00 -14.09
N LYS A 6 10.21 45.39 -14.48
CA LYS A 6 10.32 44.09 -15.15
C LYS A 6 9.41 43.05 -14.48
N LEU A 7 8.63 42.35 -15.31
CA LEU A 7 7.92 41.14 -14.94
C LEU A 7 8.91 40.06 -14.48
N PHE A 8 8.81 39.65 -13.23
CA PHE A 8 9.26 38.33 -12.79
C PHE A 8 8.06 37.39 -12.91
N LYS A 9 8.04 36.55 -13.94
CA LYS A 9 7.10 35.43 -14.04
C LYS A 9 7.47 34.42 -12.96
N ILE A 10 6.83 34.51 -11.80
CA ILE A 10 6.72 33.38 -10.88
C ILE A 10 5.71 32.44 -11.53
N ILE A 11 6.22 31.38 -12.17
CA ILE A 11 5.41 30.22 -12.51
C ILE A 11 5.03 29.60 -11.17
N PHE A 12 3.84 29.93 -10.70
CA PHE A 12 3.17 29.17 -9.66
C PHE A 12 3.03 27.74 -10.20
N PHE A 13 3.86 26.82 -9.71
CA PHE A 13 3.58 25.40 -9.80
C PHE A 13 2.26 25.21 -9.04
N ILE A 14 1.16 25.21 -9.78
CA ILE A 14 -0.12 24.73 -9.28
C ILE A 14 0.12 23.22 -9.07
N TYR A 15 0.62 22.86 -7.89
CA TYR A 15 0.36 21.54 -7.36
C TYR A 15 -1.16 21.38 -7.41
N PRO A 16 -1.73 20.42 -8.14
CA PRO A 16 -3.09 20.05 -7.86
C PRO A 16 -3.03 19.56 -6.43
N HIS A 17 -3.59 20.35 -5.50
CA HIS A 17 -4.13 19.77 -4.30
C HIS A 17 -5.08 18.70 -4.80
N PHE A 18 -4.62 17.45 -4.76
CA PHE A 18 -5.51 16.31 -4.73
C PHE A 18 -6.46 16.62 -3.58
N LEU A 19 -7.65 17.09 -3.94
CA LEU A 19 -8.81 17.04 -3.07
C LEU A 19 -9.04 15.55 -2.86
N PHE A 20 -8.33 14.97 -1.89
CA PHE A 20 -8.78 13.74 -1.28
C PHE A 20 -10.10 14.11 -0.61
N SER A 21 -11.21 13.92 -1.32
CA SER A 21 -12.50 13.77 -0.68
C SER A 21 -12.31 12.65 0.33
N GLU A 22 -12.36 12.95 1.63
CA GLU A 22 -12.47 11.92 2.66
C GLU A 22 -13.62 11.00 2.22
N THR A 23 -13.30 9.72 2.02
CA THR A 23 -14.30 8.74 1.60
C THR A 23 -15.19 8.38 2.79
N LEU A 24 -14.67 8.58 4.01
CA LEU A 24 -15.33 8.27 5.26
C LEU A 24 -15.22 9.44 6.24
N ILE A 25 -16.36 9.97 6.68
CA ILE A 25 -16.48 11.05 7.67
C ILE A 25 -17.16 10.56 8.96
N LYS A 26 -16.92 11.25 10.09
CA LYS A 26 -17.45 10.84 11.41
C LYS A 26 -18.99 10.71 11.45
N SER A 27 -19.72 11.49 10.65
CA SER A 27 -21.18 11.39 10.55
C SER A 27 -21.67 10.08 9.96
N ASP A 28 -20.84 9.39 9.18
CA ASP A 28 -21.21 8.10 8.57
C ASP A 28 -21.34 6.99 9.63
N LEU A 29 -20.74 7.20 10.82
CA LEU A 29 -20.92 6.31 11.96
C LEU A 29 -22.31 6.41 12.59
N ASN A 30 -23.14 7.37 12.18
CA ASN A 30 -24.53 7.49 12.67
C ASN A 30 -25.42 6.37 12.12
N PHE A 31 -24.99 5.67 11.08
CA PHE A 31 -25.70 4.50 10.56
C PHE A 31 -25.43 3.21 11.37
N LEU A 32 -24.52 3.26 12.35
CA LEU A 32 -24.15 2.14 13.20
C LEU A 32 -24.90 2.18 14.54
N ASN A 33 -25.25 1.02 15.07
CA ASN A 33 -25.68 0.92 16.47
C ASN A 33 -24.51 1.21 17.42
N VAL A 34 -24.82 1.39 18.71
CA VAL A 34 -23.84 1.74 19.75
C VAL A 34 -22.68 0.75 19.83
N ASN A 35 -22.96 -0.55 19.70
CA ASN A 35 -21.95 -1.60 19.80
C ASN A 35 -21.03 -1.60 18.57
N ASP A 36 -21.60 -1.56 17.37
CA ASP A 36 -20.84 -1.53 16.12
C ASP A 36 -20.03 -0.24 15.98
N LYS A 37 -20.55 0.89 16.49
CA LYS A 37 -19.82 2.16 16.56
C LYS A 37 -18.63 2.07 17.50
N LYS A 38 -18.79 1.46 18.67
CA LYS A 38 -17.69 1.22 19.61
C LYS A 38 -16.61 0.34 18.96
N ASP A 39 -17.03 -0.76 18.35
CA ASP A 39 -16.15 -1.67 17.61
C ASP A 39 -15.40 -0.97 16.48
N PHE A 40 -16.09 -0.09 15.74
CA PHE A 40 -15.48 0.72 14.69
C PHE A 40 -14.43 1.66 15.26
N ILE A 41 -14.75 2.40 16.31
CA ILE A 41 -13.84 3.37 16.94
C ILE A 41 -12.56 2.66 17.40
N GLU A 42 -12.69 1.51 18.07
CA GLU A 42 -11.55 0.76 18.58
C GLU A 42 -10.61 0.28 17.46
N LYS A 43 -11.17 -0.19 16.34
CA LYS A 43 -10.41 -0.84 15.27
C LYS A 43 -9.95 0.12 14.17
N CYS A 44 -10.68 1.21 13.98
CA CYS A 44 -10.58 2.07 12.80
C CYS A 44 -10.35 3.55 13.12
N ILE A 45 -10.16 3.93 14.39
CA ILE A 45 -9.74 5.28 14.78
C ILE A 45 -8.42 5.21 15.55
N GLU A 46 -7.46 6.07 15.21
CA GLU A 46 -6.22 6.26 15.97
C GLU A 46 -5.91 7.75 16.08
N LYS A 47 -5.64 8.21 17.32
CA LYS A 47 -5.35 9.62 17.62
C LYS A 47 -6.40 10.57 16.99
N GLU A 48 -7.68 10.23 17.17
CA GLU A 48 -8.86 10.97 16.67
C GLU A 48 -9.06 11.00 15.15
N ASN A 49 -8.15 10.39 14.38
CA ASN A 49 -8.21 10.28 12.93
C ASN A 49 -8.78 8.92 12.50
N ILE A 50 -9.63 8.93 11.48
CA ILE A 50 -10.18 7.71 10.91
C ILE A 50 -9.13 7.03 10.03
N LYS A 51 -8.86 5.75 10.27
CA LYS A 51 -8.07 4.90 9.39
C LYS A 51 -8.95 4.41 8.24
N GLU A 52 -8.87 5.06 7.08
CA GLU A 52 -9.56 4.63 5.87
C GLU A 52 -8.95 3.37 5.23
N THR A 53 -8.83 2.28 5.99
CA THR A 53 -8.38 1.00 5.44
C THR A 53 -9.53 0.29 4.70
N PRO A 54 -9.23 -0.57 3.72
CA PRO A 54 -10.26 -1.36 3.03
C PRO A 54 -11.09 -2.22 3.97
N ARG A 55 -10.48 -2.71 5.06
CA ARG A 55 -11.16 -3.45 6.12
C ARG A 55 -12.17 -2.58 6.87
N CYS A 56 -11.82 -1.34 7.18
CA CYS A 56 -12.72 -0.40 7.86
C CYS A 56 -13.89 0.00 6.97
N LEU A 57 -13.64 0.28 5.68
CA LEU A 57 -14.71 0.54 4.70
C LEU A 57 -15.64 -0.67 4.56
N ASN A 58 -15.08 -1.89 4.48
CA ASN A 58 -15.88 -3.10 4.41
C ASN A 58 -16.74 -3.29 5.67
N PHE A 59 -16.14 -3.13 6.85
CA PHE A 59 -16.86 -3.25 8.12
C PHE A 59 -18.01 -2.26 8.16
N LEU A 60 -17.76 -0.99 7.83
CA LEU A 60 -18.78 0.04 7.84
C LEU A 60 -19.92 -0.32 6.88
N GLY A 61 -19.60 -0.60 5.61
CA GLY A 61 -20.62 -0.95 4.62
C GLY A 61 -21.46 -2.15 5.03
N LEU A 62 -20.85 -3.21 5.56
CA LEU A 62 -21.56 -4.39 6.05
C LEU A 62 -22.45 -4.08 7.26
N LYS A 63 -21.97 -3.30 8.23
CA LYS A 63 -22.75 -2.99 9.43
C LYS A 63 -23.91 -2.03 9.15
N ILE A 64 -23.72 -1.08 8.22
CA ILE A 64 -24.82 -0.25 7.69
C ILE A 64 -25.91 -1.15 7.11
N PHE A 65 -25.54 -2.18 6.36
CA PHE A 65 -26.50 -3.13 5.80
C PHE A 65 -27.21 -3.94 6.89
N LEU A 66 -26.46 -4.61 7.76
CA LEU A 66 -27.01 -5.53 8.77
C LEU A 66 -27.90 -4.83 9.80
N HIS A 67 -27.55 -3.61 10.21
CA HIS A 67 -28.34 -2.88 11.21
C HIS A 67 -29.73 -2.47 10.69
N ASN A 68 -29.86 -2.26 9.39
CA ASN A 68 -31.07 -1.67 8.80
C ASN A 68 -31.91 -2.69 8.01
N LEU A 69 -31.58 -3.98 8.11
CA LEU A 69 -32.21 -5.10 7.41
C LEU A 69 -33.63 -5.40 7.93
N ASP A 70 -33.82 -5.28 9.25
CA ASP A 70 -35.06 -5.65 9.96
C ASP A 70 -35.76 -4.45 10.63
N ASN A 71 -35.34 -3.22 10.32
CA ASN A 71 -35.89 -2.04 10.99
C ASN A 71 -37.20 -1.58 10.33
N SER A 72 -38.32 -2.03 10.92
CA SER A 72 -39.69 -1.72 10.48
C SER A 72 -40.10 -0.24 10.60
N GLU A 73 -39.30 0.58 11.29
CA GLU A 73 -39.54 2.01 11.50
C GLU A 73 -38.92 2.89 10.40
N ILE A 74 -38.07 2.34 9.53
CA ILE A 74 -37.37 3.10 8.48
C ILE A 74 -38.26 3.30 7.26
N SER A 75 -38.42 4.55 6.83
CA SER A 75 -39.13 4.86 5.59
C SER A 75 -38.46 4.20 4.37
N LYS A 76 -39.25 3.79 3.36
CA LYS A 76 -38.72 3.20 2.11
C LYS A 76 -37.69 4.10 1.38
N GLN A 77 -37.79 5.43 1.54
CA GLN A 77 -36.85 6.38 0.94
C GLN A 77 -35.53 6.42 1.71
N SER A 78 -35.60 6.39 3.04
CA SER A 78 -34.42 6.26 3.92
C SER A 78 -33.71 4.92 3.71
N LEU A 79 -34.47 3.83 3.51
CA LEU A 79 -33.92 2.50 3.24
C LEU A 79 -33.07 2.49 1.96
N LYS A 80 -33.59 3.08 0.87
CA LYS A 80 -32.84 3.21 -0.39
C LYS A 80 -31.55 4.01 -0.24
N TYR A 81 -31.56 5.07 0.57
CA TYR A 81 -30.36 5.87 0.83
C TYR A 81 -29.32 5.05 1.61
N ILE A 82 -29.75 4.34 2.65
CA ILE A 82 -28.91 3.46 3.47
C ILE A 82 -28.29 2.33 2.63
N GLU A 83 -29.10 1.69 1.76
CA GLU A 83 -28.61 0.69 0.79
C GLU A 83 -27.48 1.23 -0.07
N ASN A 84 -27.65 2.43 -0.65
CA ASN A 84 -26.64 3.05 -1.49
C ASN A 84 -25.34 3.35 -0.73
N GLN A 85 -25.43 3.79 0.52
CA GLN A 85 -24.25 4.03 1.36
C GLN A 85 -23.51 2.74 1.65
N SER A 86 -24.22 1.66 2.01
CA SER A 86 -23.61 0.35 2.20
C SER A 86 -22.86 -0.14 0.95
N ILE A 87 -23.52 -0.09 -0.21
CA ILE A 87 -22.94 -0.49 -1.50
C ILE A 87 -21.72 0.38 -1.83
N PHE A 88 -21.77 1.68 -1.56
CA PHE A 88 -20.66 2.61 -1.80
C PHE A 88 -19.41 2.18 -1.02
N TYR A 89 -19.50 2.01 0.30
CA TYR A 89 -18.34 1.63 1.12
C TYR A 89 -17.79 0.24 0.76
N LEU A 90 -18.67 -0.72 0.45
CA LEU A 90 -18.24 -2.04 0.02
C LEU A 90 -17.55 -2.00 -1.35
N LYS A 91 -18.04 -1.20 -2.30
CA LYS A 91 -17.35 -0.99 -3.59
C LYS A 91 -15.99 -0.33 -3.41
N GLU A 92 -15.88 0.67 -2.53
CA GLU A 92 -14.58 1.30 -2.24
C GLU A 92 -13.62 0.33 -1.54
N ALA A 93 -14.10 -0.51 -0.62
CA ALA A 93 -13.29 -1.57 -0.02
C ALA A 93 -12.80 -2.58 -1.06
N ALA A 94 -13.69 -3.03 -1.96
CA ALA A 94 -13.39 -3.96 -3.04
C ALA A 94 -12.37 -3.37 -4.03
N LYS A 95 -12.57 -2.11 -4.45
CA LYS A 95 -11.65 -1.36 -5.33
C LYS A 95 -10.25 -1.21 -4.73
N ARG A 96 -10.15 -1.11 -3.41
CA ARG A 96 -8.88 -1.09 -2.67
C ARG A 96 -8.33 -2.50 -2.34
N GLY A 97 -8.89 -3.55 -2.95
CA GLY A 97 -8.36 -4.92 -2.91
C GLY A 97 -8.83 -5.80 -1.75
N PHE A 98 -9.88 -5.40 -1.01
CA PHE A 98 -10.43 -6.23 0.07
C PHE A 98 -11.39 -7.29 -0.50
N ILE A 99 -10.88 -8.51 -0.69
CA ILE A 99 -11.62 -9.58 -1.39
C ILE A 99 -12.96 -9.88 -0.70
N GLU A 100 -13.01 -9.84 0.63
CA GLU A 100 -14.23 -10.08 1.40
C GLU A 100 -15.34 -9.03 1.17
N ALA A 101 -15.03 -7.88 0.57
CA ALA A 101 -16.07 -6.93 0.18
C ALA A 101 -16.93 -7.44 -1.00
N TYR A 102 -16.38 -8.29 -1.87
CA TYR A 102 -17.13 -8.87 -2.99
C TYR A 102 -18.21 -9.84 -2.54
N ILE A 103 -17.95 -10.69 -1.54
CA ILE A 103 -19.00 -11.58 -1.00
C ILE A 103 -20.12 -10.78 -0.31
N ASN A 104 -19.78 -9.68 0.38
CA ASN A 104 -20.76 -8.80 0.98
C ASN A 104 -21.61 -8.09 -0.08
N LEU A 105 -21.02 -7.61 -1.19
CA LEU A 105 -21.77 -7.07 -2.32
C LEU A 105 -22.71 -8.12 -2.93
N GLY A 106 -22.23 -9.36 -3.09
CA GLY A 106 -23.06 -10.49 -3.53
C GLY A 106 -24.29 -10.69 -2.64
N TRP A 107 -24.12 -10.63 -1.31
CA TRP A 107 -25.22 -10.75 -0.35
C TRP A 107 -26.24 -9.62 -0.48
N ILE A 108 -25.78 -8.37 -0.60
CA ILE A 108 -26.68 -7.22 -0.78
C ILE A 108 -27.54 -7.39 -2.03
N TYR A 109 -26.91 -7.71 -3.17
CA TYR A 109 -27.63 -7.86 -4.43
C TYR A 109 -28.52 -9.13 -4.49
N SER A 110 -28.30 -10.11 -3.61
CA SER A 110 -29.16 -11.29 -3.50
C SER A 110 -30.45 -11.04 -2.71
N ASN A 111 -30.43 -10.06 -1.83
CA ASN A 111 -31.46 -9.86 -0.82
C ASN A 111 -32.71 -9.18 -1.42
N ASP A 112 -33.85 -9.87 -1.36
CA ASP A 112 -35.15 -9.45 -1.88
C ASP A 112 -35.85 -8.39 -1.02
N ASN A 113 -35.42 -8.22 0.24
CA ASN A 113 -35.92 -7.15 1.12
C ASN A 113 -35.47 -5.75 0.66
N PHE A 114 -34.49 -5.66 -0.23
CA PHE A 114 -33.94 -4.41 -0.73
C PHE A 114 -34.32 -4.12 -2.17
N LYS A 115 -34.46 -2.82 -2.49
CA LYS A 115 -34.78 -2.40 -3.87
C LYS A 115 -33.63 -2.63 -4.84
N SER A 116 -32.43 -2.78 -4.31
CA SER A 116 -31.21 -3.02 -5.07
C SER A 116 -31.03 -4.48 -5.51
N GLN A 117 -31.98 -5.40 -5.21
CA GLN A 117 -31.88 -6.80 -5.64
C GLN A 117 -31.61 -6.91 -7.14
N ASP A 118 -30.56 -7.67 -7.47
CA ASP A 118 -30.13 -7.96 -8.83
C ASP A 118 -29.34 -9.27 -8.79
N LEU A 119 -30.03 -10.38 -9.05
CA LEU A 119 -29.43 -11.72 -8.95
C LEU A 119 -28.28 -11.92 -9.95
N THR A 120 -28.28 -11.20 -11.08
CA THR A 120 -27.19 -11.22 -12.05
C THR A 120 -25.95 -10.59 -11.45
N LYS A 121 -26.06 -9.38 -10.88
CA LYS A 121 -24.93 -8.73 -10.18
C LYS A 121 -24.48 -9.53 -8.96
N SER A 122 -25.42 -10.14 -8.25
CA SER A 122 -25.11 -10.99 -7.11
C SER A 122 -24.20 -12.15 -7.53
N ALA A 123 -24.59 -12.87 -8.58
CA ALA A 123 -23.78 -13.96 -9.16
C ALA A 123 -22.41 -13.46 -9.61
N GLU A 124 -22.33 -12.34 -10.34
CA GLU A 124 -21.07 -11.74 -10.77
C GLU A 124 -20.12 -11.45 -9.59
N TYR A 125 -20.65 -10.91 -8.49
CA TYR A 125 -19.85 -10.60 -7.30
C TYR A 125 -19.39 -11.85 -6.54
N PHE A 126 -20.22 -12.89 -6.46
CA PHE A 126 -19.80 -14.16 -5.91
C PHE A 126 -18.73 -14.83 -6.77
N ASP A 127 -18.91 -14.84 -8.10
CA ASP A 127 -17.93 -15.39 -9.03
C ASP A 127 -16.59 -14.65 -8.92
N LEU A 128 -16.63 -13.32 -8.82
CA LEU A 128 -15.42 -12.51 -8.61
C LEU A 128 -14.75 -12.82 -7.27
N TYR A 129 -15.53 -12.96 -6.17
CA TYR A 129 -14.99 -13.39 -4.88
C TYR A 129 -14.31 -14.75 -4.98
N TYR A 130 -14.96 -15.75 -5.57
CA TYR A 130 -14.41 -17.09 -5.68
C TYR A 130 -13.23 -17.16 -6.63
N SER A 131 -13.21 -16.39 -7.73
CA SER A 131 -12.06 -16.26 -8.62
C SER A 131 -10.86 -15.68 -7.89
N LEU A 132 -11.02 -14.52 -7.24
CA LEU A 132 -9.95 -13.84 -6.51
C LEU A 132 -9.47 -14.64 -5.30
N LYS A 133 -10.37 -15.36 -4.61
CA LYS A 133 -10.00 -16.28 -3.54
C LYS A 133 -9.34 -17.55 -4.07
N LYS A 134 -9.73 -18.05 -5.24
CA LYS A 134 -9.07 -19.19 -5.91
C LYS A 134 -7.68 -18.78 -6.39
N GLU A 135 -7.51 -17.64 -7.02
CA GLU A 135 -6.22 -17.08 -7.41
C GLU A 135 -5.36 -16.78 -6.19
N GLY A 136 -5.92 -16.15 -5.14
CA GLY A 136 -5.24 -15.91 -3.87
C GLY A 136 -4.93 -17.19 -3.09
N SER A 137 -5.77 -18.22 -3.18
CA SER A 137 -5.55 -19.54 -2.57
C SER A 137 -4.56 -20.39 -3.35
N GLN A 138 -4.55 -20.31 -4.68
CA GLN A 138 -3.53 -20.90 -5.54
C GLN A 138 -2.20 -20.19 -5.33
N LEU A 139 -2.18 -18.86 -5.27
CA LEU A 139 -1.00 -18.06 -4.94
C LEU A 139 -0.52 -18.34 -3.51
N SER A 140 -1.41 -18.54 -2.54
CA SER A 140 -1.03 -18.89 -1.17
C SER A 140 -0.65 -20.36 -1.00
N LYS A 141 -1.21 -21.29 -1.80
CA LYS A 141 -0.83 -22.70 -1.85
C LYS A 141 0.50 -22.88 -2.57
N LEU A 142 0.75 -22.15 -3.66
CA LEU A 142 2.06 -21.95 -4.26
C LEU A 142 3.04 -21.36 -3.22
N LYS A 143 2.66 -20.31 -2.48
CA LYS A 143 3.47 -19.76 -1.36
C LYS A 143 3.61 -20.69 -0.15
N LYS A 144 2.79 -21.74 -0.01
CA LYS A 144 2.78 -22.69 1.12
C LYS A 144 3.57 -23.96 0.80
N GLU A 145 3.41 -24.50 -0.41
CA GLU A 145 4.26 -25.57 -0.97
C GLU A 145 5.69 -25.06 -1.18
N ASN A 146 5.84 -23.77 -1.49
CA ASN A 146 7.13 -23.12 -1.51
C ASN A 146 7.67 -22.72 -0.12
N LYS A 147 6.92 -22.82 0.98
CA LYS A 147 7.33 -22.19 2.27
C LYS A 147 8.47 -22.92 2.98
N ASP A 148 8.69 -24.19 2.65
CA ASP A 148 9.81 -24.96 3.17
C ASP A 148 11.07 -24.86 2.27
N GLN A 149 11.00 -24.11 1.15
CA GLN A 149 12.15 -23.78 0.27
C GLN A 149 12.41 -22.24 0.14
N ILE A 150 11.37 -21.39 0.11
CA ILE A 150 11.40 -19.92 -0.22
C ILE A 150 11.68 -18.99 0.98
N LYS A 151 11.88 -19.51 2.19
CA LYS A 151 12.21 -18.63 3.33
C LYS A 151 13.60 -17.98 3.20
N ILE A 152 14.47 -18.52 2.35
CA ILE A 152 15.84 -18.02 2.14
C ILE A 152 15.86 -16.98 1.01
N ASP A 153 15.22 -17.22 -0.14
CA ASP A 153 15.31 -16.30 -1.29
C ASP A 153 14.63 -14.94 -1.08
N ARG A 154 13.41 -14.88 -0.53
CA ARG A 154 12.68 -13.60 -0.38
C ARG A 154 13.32 -12.66 0.64
N ASN A 155 13.93 -13.21 1.69
CA ASN A 155 14.70 -12.41 2.66
C ASN A 155 15.95 -11.82 2.01
N GLN A 156 16.62 -12.59 1.15
CA GLN A 156 17.76 -12.11 0.38
C GLN A 156 17.36 -11.04 -0.64
N ILE A 157 16.19 -11.15 -1.29
CA ILE A 157 15.65 -10.05 -2.14
C ILE A 157 15.37 -8.79 -1.32
N ILE A 158 14.71 -8.92 -0.17
CA ILE A 158 14.42 -7.79 0.74
C ILE A 158 15.72 -7.11 1.18
N LEU A 159 16.71 -7.90 1.58
CA LEU A 159 18.02 -7.41 1.97
C LEU A 159 18.73 -6.73 0.79
N GLY A 160 18.65 -7.30 -0.42
CA GLY A 160 19.19 -6.70 -1.64
C GLY A 160 18.57 -5.34 -1.97
N ILE A 161 17.24 -5.20 -1.84
CA ILE A 161 16.54 -3.92 -2.02
C ILE A 161 17.01 -2.89 -0.97
N LEU A 162 17.10 -3.29 0.29
CA LEU A 162 17.57 -2.41 1.36
C LEU A 162 19.02 -1.96 1.15
N ILE A 163 19.90 -2.89 0.76
CA ILE A 163 21.30 -2.59 0.40
C ILE A 163 21.32 -1.59 -0.75
N MET A 164 20.51 -1.79 -1.80
CA MET A 164 20.46 -0.88 -2.94
C MET A 164 20.08 0.54 -2.50
N TYR A 165 19.10 0.71 -1.60
CA TYR A 165 18.78 2.02 -1.03
C TYR A 165 19.96 2.66 -0.29
N LYS A 166 20.71 1.88 0.49
CA LYS A 166 21.92 2.39 1.14
C LYS A 166 22.99 2.80 0.12
N LEU A 167 23.21 2.00 -0.93
CA LEU A 167 24.17 2.35 -2.00
C LEU A 167 23.76 3.62 -2.74
N ASP A 168 22.46 3.85 -2.96
CA ASP A 168 21.94 5.10 -3.51
C ASP A 168 22.26 6.29 -2.60
N LEU A 169 22.07 6.14 -1.28
CA LEU A 169 22.45 7.18 -0.31
C LEU A 169 23.97 7.43 -0.32
N TYR A 170 24.80 6.39 -0.24
CA TYR A 170 26.26 6.55 -0.32
C TYR A 170 26.67 7.24 -1.62
N LYS A 171 26.02 6.94 -2.75
CA LYS A 171 26.33 7.58 -4.02
C LYS A 171 25.91 9.05 -4.05
N LYS A 172 24.70 9.35 -3.54
CA LYS A 172 24.12 10.70 -3.46
C LYS A 172 25.02 11.66 -2.67
N TYR A 173 25.66 11.17 -1.61
CA TYR A 173 26.50 11.97 -0.71
C TYR A 173 28.01 11.92 -1.02
N ASN A 174 28.40 11.50 -2.22
CA ASN A 174 29.76 11.79 -2.69
C ASN A 174 29.97 13.30 -2.82
N ILE A 175 31.14 13.80 -2.45
CA ILE A 175 31.50 15.22 -2.56
C ILE A 175 32.26 15.48 -3.85
N ASP A 176 33.38 14.77 -4.04
CA ASP A 176 34.31 15.01 -5.14
C ASP A 176 35.12 13.74 -5.48
N GLN A 177 36.11 13.87 -6.36
CA GLN A 177 36.95 12.75 -6.83
C GLN A 177 37.82 12.11 -5.73
N ASN A 178 38.10 12.84 -4.65
CA ASN A 178 38.91 12.39 -3.51
C ASN A 178 38.05 12.02 -2.29
N ASN A 179 36.89 12.65 -2.14
CA ASN A 179 35.95 12.48 -1.03
C ASN A 179 34.65 11.82 -1.52
N TYR A 180 34.66 10.49 -1.55
CA TYR A 180 33.53 9.68 -2.02
C TYR A 180 33.32 8.43 -1.17
N TYR A 181 32.10 7.91 -1.18
CA TYR A 181 31.75 6.63 -0.57
C TYR A 181 31.77 5.51 -1.60
N LEU A 182 31.24 5.75 -2.80
CA LEU A 182 31.24 4.82 -3.93
C LEU A 182 31.75 5.50 -5.20
N THR A 183 32.68 4.87 -5.92
CA THR A 183 33.02 5.30 -7.29
C THR A 183 31.85 5.03 -8.24
N GLU A 184 31.85 5.66 -9.42
CA GLU A 184 30.90 5.33 -10.48
C GLU A 184 30.94 3.86 -10.88
N ILE A 185 32.14 3.27 -10.91
CA ILE A 185 32.35 1.87 -11.28
C ILE A 185 31.74 0.95 -10.22
N GLU A 186 32.02 1.21 -8.93
CA GLU A 186 31.47 0.45 -7.80
C GLU A 186 29.94 0.52 -7.76
N TYR A 187 29.37 1.71 -7.96
CA TYR A 187 27.92 1.91 -7.95
C TYR A 187 27.21 1.26 -9.14
N LYS A 188 27.75 1.39 -10.36
CA LYS A 188 27.23 0.70 -11.54
C LYS A 188 27.30 -0.82 -11.40
N LYS A 189 28.38 -1.32 -10.79
CA LYS A 189 28.50 -2.75 -10.45
C LYS A 189 27.40 -3.18 -9.47
N GLY A 190 27.13 -2.39 -8.42
CA GLY A 190 26.03 -2.62 -7.49
C GLY A 190 24.66 -2.70 -8.20
N LYS A 191 24.35 -1.74 -9.08
CA LYS A 191 23.09 -1.76 -9.86
C LYS A 191 22.97 -3.00 -10.75
N LYS A 192 24.07 -3.41 -11.39
CA LYS A 192 24.07 -4.60 -12.25
C LYS A 192 23.75 -5.86 -11.44
N ILE A 193 24.44 -6.05 -10.31
CA ILE A 193 24.20 -7.17 -9.40
C ILE A 193 22.76 -7.14 -8.88
N PHE A 194 22.28 -5.98 -8.44
CA PHE A 194 20.91 -5.83 -7.96
C PHE A 194 19.88 -6.16 -9.04
N LYS A 195 20.13 -5.77 -10.30
CA LYS A 195 19.27 -6.15 -11.42
C LYS A 195 19.25 -7.67 -11.59
N GLU A 196 20.40 -8.32 -11.59
CA GLU A 196 20.48 -9.79 -11.69
C GLU A 196 19.72 -10.49 -10.55
N ILE A 197 19.83 -9.99 -9.31
CA ILE A 197 19.06 -10.47 -8.15
C ILE A 197 17.55 -10.37 -8.39
N ILE A 198 17.09 -9.23 -8.92
CA ILE A 198 15.68 -9.01 -9.24
C ILE A 198 15.22 -9.92 -10.39
N ASP A 199 16.04 -10.08 -11.42
CA ASP A 199 15.74 -10.93 -12.57
C ASP A 199 15.62 -12.42 -12.14
N ILE A 200 16.50 -12.89 -11.23
CA ILE A 200 16.44 -14.26 -10.65
C ILE A 200 15.19 -14.45 -9.77
N SER A 201 14.73 -13.39 -9.10
CA SER A 201 13.61 -13.49 -8.14
C SER A 201 12.28 -13.96 -8.76
N ASN A 202 12.14 -13.88 -10.10
CA ASN A 202 10.90 -14.15 -10.83
C ASN A 202 9.67 -13.38 -10.31
N LEU A 203 9.89 -12.27 -9.60
CA LEU A 203 8.84 -11.40 -9.10
C LEU A 203 8.32 -10.53 -10.24
N SER A 204 7.00 -10.32 -10.29
CA SER A 204 6.41 -9.34 -11.19
C SER A 204 6.85 -7.92 -10.82
N GLU A 205 6.80 -7.01 -11.79
CA GLU A 205 7.12 -5.58 -11.58
C GLU A 205 6.28 -4.99 -10.42
N LEU A 206 4.99 -5.33 -10.36
CA LEU A 206 4.09 -4.90 -9.29
C LEU A 206 4.50 -5.44 -7.91
N GLU A 207 4.96 -6.70 -7.83
CA GLU A 207 5.46 -7.28 -6.57
C GLU A 207 6.73 -6.60 -6.08
N ILE A 208 7.64 -6.28 -7.00
CA ILE A 208 8.88 -5.56 -6.71
C ILE A 208 8.56 -4.14 -6.21
N GLU A 209 7.61 -3.45 -6.85
CA GLU A 209 7.18 -2.12 -6.42
C GLU A 209 6.54 -2.13 -5.02
N ASN A 210 5.69 -3.11 -4.75
CA ASN A 210 5.05 -3.25 -3.45
C ASN A 210 6.10 -3.57 -2.37
N LEU A 211 7.04 -4.48 -2.64
CA LEU A 211 8.16 -4.77 -1.73
C LEU A 211 9.00 -3.54 -1.45
N LYS A 212 9.33 -2.75 -2.48
CA LYS A 212 10.07 -1.49 -2.32
C LYS A 212 9.35 -0.51 -1.40
N LYS A 213 8.03 -0.33 -1.57
CA LYS A 213 7.20 0.53 -0.73
C LYS A 213 7.17 0.04 0.73
N ASP A 214 6.99 -1.26 0.93
CA ASP A 214 6.95 -1.87 2.26
C ASP A 214 8.31 -1.73 2.98
N ILE A 215 9.41 -1.96 2.26
CA ILE A 215 10.77 -1.82 2.79
C ILE A 215 11.07 -0.37 3.14
N LEU A 216 10.74 0.60 2.28
CA LEU A 216 10.90 2.02 2.58
C LEU A 216 10.15 2.39 3.85
N LYS A 217 8.90 1.95 3.99
CA LYS A 217 8.09 2.21 5.18
C LYS A 217 8.66 1.58 6.45
N THR A 218 9.16 0.35 6.36
CA THR A 218 9.66 -0.40 7.52
C THR A 218 11.10 -0.05 7.91
N SER A 219 11.89 0.48 6.99
CA SER A 219 13.29 0.89 7.22
C SER A 219 13.50 2.40 7.24
N GLU A 220 12.42 3.19 7.21
CA GLU A 220 12.42 4.66 7.11
C GLU A 220 13.38 5.29 8.14
N THR A 221 13.24 4.92 9.42
CA THR A 221 14.08 5.48 10.49
C THR A 221 15.56 5.17 10.30
N ASN A 222 15.90 3.93 9.91
CA ASN A 222 17.29 3.51 9.72
C ASN A 222 17.93 4.18 8.50
N LEU A 223 17.17 4.35 7.41
CA LEU A 223 17.63 5.04 6.21
C LEU A 223 17.80 6.53 6.45
N TYR A 224 16.87 7.14 7.20
CA TYR A 224 16.98 8.54 7.63
C TYR A 224 18.20 8.78 8.52
N GLU A 225 18.46 7.89 9.48
CA GLU A 225 19.64 7.98 10.33
C GLU A 225 20.94 7.87 9.51
N LEU A 226 20.99 6.92 8.57
CA LEU A 226 22.12 6.80 7.65
C LEU A 226 22.30 8.08 6.82
N GLU A 227 21.23 8.60 6.22
CA GLU A 227 21.26 9.84 5.43
C GLU A 227 21.78 11.02 6.24
N SER A 228 21.29 11.19 7.47
CA SER A 228 21.77 12.22 8.40
C SER A 228 23.26 12.06 8.70
N ASN A 229 23.73 10.84 8.94
CA ASN A 229 25.14 10.55 9.20
C ASN A 229 26.05 10.78 7.99
N LEU A 230 25.53 10.69 6.77
CA LEU A 230 26.28 10.92 5.54
C LEU A 230 26.38 12.40 5.14
N SER A 231 25.58 13.28 5.76
CA SER A 231 25.59 14.73 5.50
C SER A 231 26.95 15.38 5.73
N ILE A 232 27.79 14.81 6.60
CA ILE A 232 29.18 15.22 6.84
C ILE A 232 30.08 14.06 6.41
N PHE A 233 31.02 14.33 5.50
CA PHE A 233 31.88 13.28 4.97
C PHE A 233 32.77 12.65 6.04
N GLN A 234 32.68 11.33 6.16
CA GLN A 234 33.58 10.55 7.01
C GLN A 234 34.07 9.30 6.28
N LYS A 235 35.39 9.18 6.10
CA LYS A 235 36.04 8.06 5.38
C LYS A 235 35.62 6.67 5.88
N LYS A 236 35.18 6.54 7.14
CA LYS A 236 34.68 5.28 7.71
C LYS A 236 33.48 4.72 6.93
N PHE A 237 32.58 5.58 6.45
CA PHE A 237 31.39 5.15 5.72
C PHE A 237 31.69 4.61 4.32
N ARG A 238 32.84 4.98 3.72
CA ARG A 238 33.31 4.31 2.50
C ARG A 238 33.53 2.81 2.74
N ARG A 239 34.17 2.46 3.86
CA ARG A 239 34.39 1.04 4.21
C ARG A 239 33.06 0.30 4.41
N VAL A 240 32.06 0.96 4.99
CA VAL A 240 30.71 0.39 5.17
C VAL A 240 30.02 0.21 3.82
N ALA A 241 30.06 1.22 2.93
CA ALA A 241 29.48 1.13 1.59
C ALA A 241 30.07 -0.03 0.76
N ILE A 242 31.38 -0.29 0.87
CA ILE A 242 32.03 -1.43 0.20
C ILE A 242 31.58 -2.77 0.81
N LYS A 243 31.37 -2.84 2.14
CA LYS A 243 30.81 -4.04 2.77
C LYS A 243 29.39 -4.32 2.30
N GLU A 244 28.55 -3.30 2.22
CA GLU A 244 27.17 -3.42 1.69
C GLU A 244 27.19 -3.89 0.22
N LEU A 245 28.10 -3.34 -0.62
CA LEU A 245 28.28 -3.81 -2.00
C LEU A 245 28.74 -5.28 -2.08
N ASN A 246 29.55 -5.76 -1.13
CA ASN A 246 29.98 -7.16 -1.09
C ASN A 246 28.87 -8.07 -0.59
N ALA A 247 28.10 -7.66 0.41
CA ALA A 247 26.91 -8.37 0.86
C ALA A 247 25.90 -8.55 -0.29
N LEU A 248 25.75 -7.54 -1.16
CA LEU A 248 24.93 -7.65 -2.37
C LEU A 248 25.43 -8.74 -3.33
N LYS A 249 26.75 -8.99 -3.41
CA LYS A 249 27.30 -10.07 -4.22
C LYS A 249 27.07 -11.43 -3.58
N GLU A 250 27.22 -11.52 -2.27
CA GLU A 250 26.95 -12.75 -1.50
C GLU A 250 25.50 -13.18 -1.70
N ILE A 251 24.56 -12.23 -1.66
CA ILE A 251 23.15 -12.46 -2.02
C ILE A 251 23.01 -13.08 -3.41
N LEU A 252 23.64 -12.48 -4.43
CA LEU A 252 23.57 -13.02 -5.78
C LEU A 252 24.19 -14.42 -5.89
N GLN A 253 25.24 -14.71 -5.12
CA GLN A 253 25.86 -16.04 -5.10
C GLN A 253 24.98 -17.09 -4.42
N GLU A 254 24.23 -16.71 -3.38
CA GLU A 254 23.31 -17.61 -2.70
C GLU A 254 22.05 -17.91 -3.52
N LEU A 255 21.68 -17.02 -4.44
CA LEU A 255 20.51 -17.15 -5.31
C LEU A 255 20.79 -17.91 -6.63
N ASN A 256 22.06 -18.16 -6.98
CA ASN A 256 22.48 -18.92 -8.16
C ASN A 256 22.87 -20.35 -7.80
#